data_AF-A0A1L9BL31-F1
#
_entry.id   AF-A0A1L9BL31-F1
#
_cell.length_a   1.000
_cell.length_b   1.000
_cell.length_c   1.000
_cell.angle_alpha   90.00
_cell.angle_beta   90.00
_cell.angle_gamma   90.00
#
_symmetry.space_group_name_H-M   'P 1'
#
loop_
_entity.id
_entity.type
_entity.pdbx_description
1 polymer ?
#
loop_
_entity_poly.entity_id
_entity_poly.type
_entity_poly.pdbx_seq_one_letter_code
_entity_poly.pdbx_strand_id
1 'polypeptide(L)' 'DGQTHILERGIVADLSIVKAWKADDTGNLVFRKTARNFNPPAAMCGRICVAEVEEIVPRGSLDPDQIH' A
#
# COMPACT_ATOMS: atom_id res chain seq x y z
N ASP A 1 -23.31 -23.49 5.24
CA ASP A 1 -23.18 -23.65 6.71
C ASP A 1 -24.29 -22.98 7.53
N GLY A 2 -25.39 -22.49 6.95
CA GLY A 2 -26.55 -22.01 7.72
C GLY A 2 -26.32 -20.78 8.62
N GLN A 3 -25.17 -20.12 8.52
CA GLN A 3 -24.82 -18.95 9.33
C GLN A 3 -25.23 -17.64 8.66
N THR A 4 -25.83 -16.73 9.45
CA THR A 4 -26.15 -15.36 9.03
C THR A 4 -24.89 -14.49 9.05
N HIS A 5 -24.69 -13.70 7.99
CA HIS A 5 -23.57 -12.77 7.85
C HIS A 5 -24.07 -11.36 7.52
N ILE A 6 -23.23 -10.37 7.78
CA ILE A 6 -23.46 -8.98 7.33
C ILE A 6 -22.76 -8.74 5.99
N LEU A 7 -23.37 -7.88 5.17
CA LEU A 7 -22.77 -7.41 3.93
C LEU A 7 -21.92 -6.17 4.23
N GLU A 8 -20.62 -6.25 4.00
CA GLU A 8 -19.73 -5.10 3.99
C GLU A 8 -19.51 -4.58 2.58
N ARG A 9 -19.48 -3.25 2.41
CA ARG A 9 -19.16 -2.60 1.14
C ARG A 9 -17.69 -2.22 1.09
N GLY A 10 -17.11 -2.23 -0.10
CA GLY A 10 -15.76 -1.71 -0.30
C GLY A 10 -15.67 -0.22 0.03
N ILE A 11 -14.59 0.17 0.71
CA ILE A 11 -14.26 1.58 0.93
C ILE A 11 -13.52 2.09 -0.31
N VAL A 12 -13.96 3.23 -0.84
CA VAL A 12 -13.28 3.95 -1.94
C VAL A 12 -13.13 5.39 -1.52
N ALA A 13 -11.90 5.89 -1.56
CA ALA A 13 -11.55 7.27 -1.23
C ALA A 13 -11.10 8.03 -2.47
N ASP A 14 -11.29 9.35 -2.49
CA ASP A 14 -10.71 10.18 -3.55
C ASP A 14 -9.18 10.29 -3.43
N LEU A 15 -8.66 10.29 -2.20
CA LEU A 15 -7.24 10.37 -1.88
C LEU A 15 -6.88 9.34 -0.80
N SER A 16 -5.78 8.62 -1.00
CA SER A 16 -5.10 7.84 0.03
C SER A 16 -3.71 8.40 0.30
N ILE A 17 -3.33 8.43 1.57
CA ILE A 17 -2.01 8.88 2.03
C ILE A 17 -1.40 7.73 2.80
N VAL A 18 -0.25 7.25 2.36
CA VAL A 18 0.43 6.09 2.93
C VAL A 18 1.89 6.40 3.23
N LYS A 19 2.46 5.66 4.19
CA LYS A 19 3.89 5.70 4.49
C LYS A 19 4.56 4.38 4.17
N ALA A 20 5.57 4.43 3.31
CA ALA A 20 6.46 3.30 3.02
C ALA A 20 7.89 3.58 3.50
N TRP A 21 8.72 2.54 3.52
CA TRP A 21 10.14 2.66 3.83
C TRP A 21 10.93 3.03 2.58
N LYS A 22 10.79 2.26 1.49
CA LYS A 22 11.45 2.53 0.21
C LYS A 22 10.46 2.64 -0.93
N ALA A 23 10.80 3.45 -1.92
CA ALA A 23 10.15 3.43 -3.22
C ALA A 23 11.15 3.54 -4.37
N ASP A 24 10.77 3.02 -5.53
CA ASP A 24 11.40 3.40 -6.80
C ASP A 24 10.55 4.43 -7.56
N ASP A 25 11.06 4.89 -8.70
CA ASP A 25 10.42 5.91 -9.55
C ASP A 25 9.17 5.40 -10.31
N THR A 26 8.87 4.10 -10.25
CA THR A 26 7.67 3.51 -10.85
C THR A 26 6.51 3.40 -9.87
N GLY A 27 6.75 3.69 -8.58
CA GLY A 27 5.75 3.59 -7.52
C GLY A 27 5.74 2.25 -6.79
N ASN A 28 6.74 1.37 -7.01
CA ASN A 28 6.89 0.17 -6.19
C ASN A 28 7.23 0.56 -4.75
N LEU A 29 6.59 -0.07 -3.76
CA LEU A 29 6.78 0.25 -2.35
C LEU A 29 7.30 -0.96 -1.55
N VAL A 30 8.17 -0.68 -0.58
CA VAL A 30 8.56 -1.64 0.46
C VAL A 30 8.18 -1.08 1.82
N PHE A 31 7.43 -1.85 2.61
CA PHE A 31 7.09 -1.51 3.99
C PHE A 31 7.95 -2.28 4.98
N ARG A 32 8.39 -1.60 6.05
CA ARG A 32 9.32 -2.15 7.04
C ARG A 32 8.58 -2.62 8.29
N LYS A 33 8.59 -3.93 8.55
CA LYS A 33 8.04 -4.56 9.76
C LYS A 33 6.56 -4.18 9.97
N THR A 34 6.17 -3.87 11.20
CA THR A 34 4.79 -3.57 11.61
C THR A 34 4.26 -2.23 11.09
N ALA A 35 5.12 -1.36 10.54
CA ALA A 35 4.69 -0.14 9.86
C ALA A 35 3.89 -0.42 8.58
N ARG A 36 3.89 -1.68 8.08
CA ARG A 36 3.07 -2.10 6.93
C ARG A 36 1.57 -1.95 7.18
N ASN A 37 1.08 -2.35 8.36
CA ASN A 37 -0.33 -2.29 8.80
C ASN A 37 -1.40 -1.99 7.70
N PHE A 38 -2.02 -0.81 7.72
CA PHE A 38 -3.07 -0.39 6.80
C PHE A 38 -2.54 0.28 5.53
N ASN A 39 -1.24 0.45 5.36
CA ASN A 39 -0.69 1.14 4.20
C ASN A 39 -1.02 0.43 2.88
N PRO A 40 -0.84 -0.91 2.70
CA PRO A 40 -1.28 -1.59 1.50
C PRO A 40 -2.78 -1.46 1.21
N PRO A 41 -3.72 -1.77 2.14
CA PRO A 41 -5.14 -1.63 1.84
C PRO A 41 -5.57 -0.18 1.61
N ALA A 42 -4.95 0.80 2.28
CA ALA A 42 -5.21 2.22 2.02
C ALA A 42 -4.69 2.66 0.64
N ALA A 43 -3.50 2.19 0.23
CA ALA A 43 -2.94 2.48 -1.08
C ALA A 43 -3.87 2.00 -2.21
N MET A 44 -4.54 0.86 -2.03
CA MET A 44 -5.44 0.26 -3.01
C MET A 44 -6.85 0.88 -3.06
N CYS A 45 -7.28 1.62 -2.03
CA CYS A 45 -8.65 2.16 -1.96
C CYS A 45 -8.80 3.60 -2.46
N GLY A 46 -7.69 4.33 -2.62
CA GLY A 46 -7.66 5.71 -3.09
C GLY A 46 -7.64 5.80 -4.62
N ARG A 47 -8.45 6.70 -5.20
CA ARG A 47 -8.36 7.03 -6.64
C ARG A 47 -7.03 7.69 -6.99
N ILE A 48 -6.50 8.48 -6.07
CA ILE A 48 -5.14 9.03 -6.09
C ILE A 48 -4.45 8.56 -4.82
N CYS A 49 -3.26 7.96 -4.95
CA CYS A 49 -2.44 7.52 -3.82
C CYS A 49 -1.18 8.37 -3.73
N VAL A 50 -0.92 8.93 -2.54
CA VAL A 50 0.29 9.67 -2.22
C VAL A 50 1.07 8.88 -1.18
N ALA A 51 2.27 8.41 -1.56
CA ALA A 51 3.16 7.67 -0.68
C ALA A 51 4.32 8.57 -0.22
N GLU A 52 4.41 8.83 1.09
CA GLU A 52 5.65 9.36 1.67
C GLU A 52 6.62 8.22 1.97
N VAL A 53 7.89 8.39 1.61
CA VAL A 53 8.91 7.34 1.77
C VAL A 53 10.14 7.86 2.50
N GLU A 54 10.82 6.97 3.22
CA GLU A 54 12.08 7.32 3.88
C GLU A 54 13.25 7.37 2.89
N GLU A 55 13.21 6.54 1.84
CA GLU A 55 14.28 6.44 0.84
C GLU A 55 13.71 6.20 -0.57
N ILE A 56 14.11 7.04 -1.53
CA ILE A 56 13.87 6.78 -2.96
C ILE A 56 15.11 6.09 -3.50
N VAL A 57 14.92 4.93 -4.14
CA VAL A 57 15.99 4.11 -4.70
C VAL A 57 15.90 4.03 -6.23
N PRO A 58 17.01 3.75 -6.94
CA PRO A 58 16.97 3.60 -8.38
C PRO A 58 16.06 2.45 -8.82
N ARG A 59 15.43 2.58 -10.00
CA ARG A 59 14.63 1.52 -10.61
C ARG A 59 15.42 0.21 -10.69
N GLY A 60 14.78 -0.90 -10.32
CA GLY A 60 15.36 -2.24 -10.35
C GLY A 60 16.29 -2.57 -9.18
N SER A 61 16.46 -1.65 -8.21
CA SER A 61 17.20 -1.94 -6.97
C SER A 61 16.35 -2.63 -5.91
N LEU A 62 15.03 -2.55 -6.02
CA LEU A 62 14.10 -3.35 -5.22
C LEU A 62 14.02 -4.75 -5.83
N ASP A 63 14.21 -5.78 -5.00
CA ASP A 63 13.95 -7.17 -5.38
C ASP A 63 12.45 -7.30 -5.74
N PRO A 64 12.09 -7.79 -6.95
CA PRO A 64 10.70 -7.96 -7.36
C PRO A 64 9.87 -8.80 -6.37
N ASP A 65 10.46 -9.79 -5.70
CA ASP A 65 9.77 -10.66 -4.73
C ASP A 65 9.56 -9.95 -3.36
N GLN A 66 10.08 -8.73 -3.19
CA GLN A 66 9.98 -7.92 -1.98
C GLN A 66 9.09 -6.67 -2.15
N ILE A 67 8.48 -6.48 -3.32
CA ILE A 67 7.47 -5.43 -3.55
C ILE A 67 6.18 -5.84 -2.85
N HIS A 68 5.53 -4.90 -2.15
CA HIS A 68 4.33 -5.14 -1.33
C HIS A 68 3.07 -4.48 -1.87
#